data_AF-A0A150HA89-F1
#
_entry.id   AF-A0A150HA89-F1
#
_cell.length_a   1.000
_cell.length_b   1.000
_cell.length_c   1.000
_cell.angle_alpha   90.00
_cell.angle_beta   90.00
_cell.angle_gamma   90.00
#
_symmetry.space_group_name_H-M   'P 1'
#
loop_
_entity.id
_entity.type
_entity.pdbx_description
1 polymer ?
#
loop_
_entity_poly.entity_id
_entity_poly.type
_entity_poly.pdbx_seq_one_letter_code
_entity_poly.pdbx_strand_id
1 'polypeptide(L)'
;MNALSRLSSLSSQGLPLWGRAALVAAGVAAGATAGWLSSSAWMNGVQARTRRGWWKHFHEAELAFFPDGSVGPVSGWAGDARPLRVNVLGDSAASGVGASSADRGYVGIVLRRLASEAGAPVLVCNIAQPGDSSWLLMEQQLPQLKAGRMFAQADVTMCVIGGNDIADRAFTDDGFAWTAERLYPALPAGTVVSTVPSFGLPAFERKCRAANALIRRLAAENDLELAELYAATASLWSRSTLGIPRQFFTMESDVFHPNDHGYTVWAEAVWPAVRRAWLRSSSAKMFA
;
A
#
# COMPACT_ATOMS: atom_id res chain seq x y z
N MET A 1 -45.25 -17.13 -5.86
CA MET A 1 -44.50 -16.39 -6.91
C MET A 1 -44.00 -15.09 -6.28
N ASN A 2 -42.74 -15.04 -5.86
CA ASN A 2 -42.19 -13.94 -5.05
C ASN A 2 -41.72 -12.77 -5.90
N ALA A 3 -41.88 -11.55 -5.36
CA ALA A 3 -41.62 -10.24 -5.97
C ALA A 3 -40.19 -10.01 -6.51
N LEU A 4 -39.27 -10.96 -6.31
CA LEU A 4 -37.88 -10.89 -6.77
C LEU A 4 -37.69 -11.27 -8.25
N SER A 5 -38.68 -11.89 -8.91
CA SER A 5 -38.57 -12.29 -10.32
C SER A 5 -38.91 -11.18 -11.33
N ARG A 6 -39.30 -9.97 -10.88
CA ARG A 6 -39.67 -8.85 -11.78
C ARG A 6 -38.56 -7.84 -12.08
N LEU A 7 -37.40 -7.91 -11.40
CA LEU A 7 -36.34 -6.90 -11.56
C LEU A 7 -35.30 -7.24 -12.65
N SER A 8 -35.34 -8.43 -13.26
CA SER A 8 -34.35 -8.87 -14.25
C SER A 8 -34.67 -8.49 -15.71
N SER A 9 -35.67 -7.64 -15.98
CA SER A 9 -36.09 -7.31 -17.37
C SER A 9 -35.94 -5.84 -17.80
N LEU A 10 -35.32 -4.97 -16.99
CA LEU A 10 -35.06 -3.59 -17.42
C LEU A 10 -33.80 -3.54 -18.30
N SER A 11 -33.99 -3.66 -19.61
CA SER A 11 -32.96 -3.38 -20.60
C SER A 11 -32.52 -1.92 -20.49
N SER A 12 -31.22 -1.67 -20.37
CA SER A 12 -30.61 -0.34 -20.20
C SER A 12 -30.74 0.59 -21.42
N GLN A 13 -31.43 0.18 -22.48
CA GLN A 13 -31.49 0.88 -23.76
C GLN A 13 -32.61 1.95 -23.86
N GLY A 14 -33.45 2.14 -22.83
CA GLY A 14 -34.59 3.07 -22.87
C GLY A 14 -34.57 4.23 -21.86
N LEU A 15 -33.50 4.41 -21.08
CA LEU A 15 -33.48 5.42 -20.01
C LEU A 15 -32.91 6.77 -20.50
N PRO A 16 -33.54 7.91 -20.13
CA PRO A 16 -32.96 9.23 -20.37
C PRO A 16 -31.62 9.38 -19.63
N LEU A 17 -30.74 10.28 -20.11
CA LEU A 17 -29.36 10.44 -19.62
C LEU A 17 -29.26 10.54 -18.08
N TRP A 18 -30.20 11.22 -17.44
CA TRP A 18 -30.26 11.36 -15.98
C TRP A 18 -30.56 10.03 -15.25
N GLY A 19 -31.35 9.13 -15.86
CA GLY A 19 -31.65 7.81 -15.32
C GLY A 19 -30.45 6.86 -15.38
N ARG A 20 -29.60 7.00 -16.41
CA ARG A 20 -28.32 6.28 -16.50
C ARG A 20 -27.31 6.79 -15.46
N ALA A 21 -27.23 8.11 -15.28
CA ALA A 21 -26.37 8.72 -14.25
C ALA A 21 -26.78 8.33 -12.82
N ALA A 22 -28.08 8.29 -12.52
CA ALA A 22 -28.59 7.86 -11.23
C ALA A 22 -28.30 6.38 -10.93
N LEU A 23 -28.39 5.50 -11.95
CA LEU A 23 -28.02 4.08 -11.80
C LEU A 23 -26.52 3.88 -11.55
N VAL A 24 -25.67 4.65 -12.22
CA VAL A 24 -24.21 4.64 -11.95
C VAL A 24 -23.93 5.13 -10.54
N ALA A 25 -24.53 6.24 -10.11
CA ALA A 25 -24.36 6.77 -8.76
C ALA A 25 -24.86 5.80 -7.67
N ALA A 26 -26.00 5.15 -7.88
CA ALA A 26 -26.54 4.14 -6.98
C ALA A 26 -25.66 2.88 -6.94
N GLY A 27 -25.11 2.45 -8.09
CA GLY A 27 -24.15 1.34 -8.18
C GLY A 27 -22.84 1.65 -7.45
N VAL A 28 -22.32 2.88 -7.58
CA VAL A 28 -21.13 3.35 -6.86
C VAL A 28 -21.40 3.42 -5.35
N ALA A 29 -22.54 3.97 -4.93
CA ALA A 29 -22.89 4.08 -3.51
C ALA A 29 -23.10 2.70 -2.86
N ALA A 30 -23.78 1.79 -3.55
CA ALA A 30 -23.99 0.41 -3.11
C ALA A 30 -22.68 -0.40 -3.08
N GLY A 31 -21.81 -0.21 -4.08
CA GLY A 31 -20.47 -0.79 -4.12
C GLY A 31 -19.58 -0.28 -2.99
N ALA A 32 -19.61 1.02 -2.70
CA ALA A 32 -18.86 1.64 -1.61
C ALA A 32 -19.34 1.17 -0.23
N THR A 33 -20.66 1.09 0.00
CA THR A 33 -21.22 0.60 1.29
C THR A 33 -21.02 -0.90 1.48
N ALA A 34 -21.18 -1.72 0.44
CA ALA A 34 -20.90 -3.14 0.51
C ALA A 34 -19.40 -3.42 0.73
N GLY A 35 -18.51 -2.70 0.03
CA GLY A 35 -17.07 -2.74 0.23
C GLY A 35 -16.64 -2.31 1.64
N TRP A 36 -17.31 -1.31 2.23
CA TRP A 36 -17.06 -0.88 3.61
C TRP A 36 -17.47 -1.95 4.64
N LEU A 37 -18.60 -2.64 4.42
CA LEU A 37 -19.09 -3.70 5.32
C LEU A 37 -18.31 -5.04 5.17
N SER A 38 -17.94 -5.45 3.96
CA SER A 38 -17.12 -6.65 3.73
C SER A 38 -15.69 -6.45 4.23
N SER A 39 -15.10 -5.28 3.94
CA SER A 39 -13.80 -4.89 4.45
C SER A 39 -13.85 -4.87 5.98
N SER A 40 -14.84 -4.25 6.63
CA SER A 40 -14.87 -4.17 8.10
C SER A 40 -14.94 -5.51 8.83
N ALA A 41 -15.67 -6.51 8.33
CA ALA A 41 -15.71 -7.84 8.95
C ALA A 41 -14.39 -8.62 8.78
N TRP A 42 -13.79 -8.58 7.59
CA TRP A 42 -12.49 -9.21 7.34
C TRP A 42 -11.34 -8.46 8.04
N MET A 43 -11.37 -7.12 8.01
CA MET A 43 -10.49 -6.21 8.74
C MET A 43 -10.53 -6.48 10.24
N ASN A 44 -11.71 -6.66 10.85
CA ASN A 44 -11.79 -7.01 12.27
C ASN A 44 -11.11 -8.35 12.57
N GLY A 45 -11.23 -9.34 11.68
CA GLY A 45 -10.54 -10.62 11.81
C GLY A 45 -9.02 -10.56 11.63
N VAL A 46 -8.53 -9.73 10.70
CA VAL A 46 -7.10 -9.48 10.47
C VAL A 46 -6.52 -8.63 11.59
N GLN A 47 -7.16 -7.52 11.95
CA GLN A 47 -6.72 -6.60 13.01
C GLN A 47 -6.68 -7.29 14.38
N ALA A 48 -7.64 -8.16 14.72
CA ALA A 48 -7.65 -8.90 15.98
C ALA A 48 -6.47 -9.87 16.11
N ARG A 49 -5.94 -10.40 14.99
CA ARG A 49 -4.80 -11.33 14.99
C ARG A 49 -3.45 -10.64 14.85
N THR A 50 -3.40 -9.42 14.34
CA THR A 50 -2.16 -8.79 13.85
C THR A 50 -1.77 -7.51 14.57
N ARG A 51 -2.50 -7.09 15.64
CA ARG A 51 -2.09 -5.96 16.52
C ARG A 51 -0.79 -6.27 17.27
N ARG A 52 0.34 -6.21 16.56
CA ARG A 52 1.66 -6.07 17.15
C ARG A 52 1.95 -4.57 17.25
N GLY A 53 2.01 -4.03 18.46
CA GLY A 53 2.11 -2.60 18.75
C GLY A 53 3.41 -1.90 18.31
N TRP A 54 4.33 -2.57 17.61
CA TRP A 54 5.67 -2.04 17.32
C TRP A 54 5.64 -0.77 16.48
N TRP A 55 4.79 -0.65 15.46
CA TRP A 55 4.70 0.58 14.64
C TRP A 55 4.08 1.78 15.36
N LYS A 56 3.27 1.54 16.39
CA LYS A 56 2.77 2.63 17.25
C LYS A 56 3.91 3.36 17.96
N HIS A 57 5.00 2.66 18.28
CA HIS A 57 6.18 3.26 18.91
C HIS A 57 6.93 4.18 17.95
N PHE A 58 7.02 3.86 16.65
CA PHE A 58 7.71 4.72 15.68
C PHE A 58 6.97 6.04 15.43
N HIS A 59 5.63 6.03 15.53
CA HIS A 59 4.84 7.25 15.39
C HIS A 59 5.08 8.25 16.52
N GLU A 60 5.38 7.78 17.74
CA GLU A 60 5.41 8.60 18.95
C GLU A 60 6.83 8.79 19.55
N ALA A 61 7.79 7.90 19.30
CA ALA A 61 9.02 7.80 20.10
C ALA A 61 10.32 8.35 19.45
N GLU A 62 10.23 9.17 18.39
CA GLU A 62 11.42 9.72 17.67
C GLU A 62 12.48 8.66 17.33
N LEU A 63 12.06 7.42 17.09
CA LEU A 63 12.96 6.32 16.74
C LEU A 63 13.43 6.47 15.29
N ALA A 64 14.73 6.27 15.09
CA ALA A 64 15.38 6.33 13.79
C ALA A 64 16.08 5.02 13.44
N PHE A 65 16.16 4.73 12.15
CA PHE A 65 17.09 3.76 11.59
C PHE A 65 18.43 4.45 11.35
N PHE A 66 19.51 3.88 11.87
CA PHE A 66 20.85 4.46 11.77
C PHE A 66 21.66 3.81 10.64
N PRO A 67 22.70 4.50 10.13
CA PRO A 67 23.55 3.97 9.05
C PRO A 67 24.28 2.67 9.40
N ASP A 68 24.54 2.42 10.69
CA ASP A 68 25.16 1.20 11.21
C ASP A 68 24.17 0.02 11.34
N GLY A 69 22.90 0.24 10.99
CA GLY A 69 21.83 -0.75 11.04
C GLY A 69 21.10 -0.81 12.39
N SER A 70 21.52 -0.04 13.39
CA SER A 70 20.83 0.03 14.68
C SER A 70 19.50 0.81 14.58
N VAL A 71 18.61 0.57 15.53
CA VAL A 71 17.35 1.30 15.70
C VAL A 71 17.30 1.85 17.11
N GLY A 72 17.07 3.15 17.26
CA GLY A 72 17.11 3.82 18.56
C GLY A 72 16.59 5.25 18.50
N PRO A 73 16.58 5.98 19.64
CA PRO A 73 16.14 7.37 19.67
C PRO A 73 17.08 8.26 18.84
N VAL A 74 16.52 9.17 18.06
CA VAL A 74 17.31 10.09 17.21
C VAL A 74 18.26 10.98 18.00
N SER A 75 17.96 11.25 19.28
CA SER A 75 18.83 11.98 20.20
C SER A 75 20.20 11.29 20.42
N GLY A 76 20.33 10.01 20.09
CA GLY A 76 21.60 9.29 20.07
C GLY A 76 22.49 9.56 18.84
N TRP A 77 22.03 10.34 17.86
CA TRP A 77 22.81 10.70 16.68
C TRP A 77 23.85 11.78 17.01
N ALA A 78 25.12 11.46 16.81
CA ALA A 78 26.24 12.40 17.01
C ALA A 78 26.84 12.94 15.69
N GLY A 79 26.26 12.62 14.54
CA GLY A 79 26.77 13.06 13.24
C GLY A 79 26.15 14.38 12.76
N ASP A 80 26.80 15.01 11.77
CA ASP A 80 26.40 16.34 11.27
C ASP A 80 25.24 16.29 10.25
N ALA A 81 24.97 15.12 9.66
CA ALA A 81 23.91 14.97 8.68
C ALA A 81 22.53 15.06 9.33
N ARG A 82 21.64 15.90 8.76
CA ARG A 82 20.25 15.96 9.23
C ARG A 82 19.57 14.60 9.03
N PRO A 83 18.71 14.16 9.97
CA PRO A 83 17.88 12.99 9.75
C PRO A 83 16.97 13.14 8.54
N LEU A 84 16.83 12.07 7.77
CA LEU A 84 15.83 11.95 6.72
C LEU A 84 14.47 11.64 7.34
N ARG A 85 13.40 12.15 6.73
CA ARG A 85 12.02 11.95 7.18
C ARG A 85 11.25 11.13 6.16
N VAL A 86 10.66 10.02 6.58
CA VAL A 86 9.88 9.14 5.71
C VAL A 86 8.45 9.00 6.22
N ASN A 87 7.48 9.24 5.35
CA ASN A 87 6.08 8.97 5.61
C ASN A 87 5.69 7.63 4.96
N VAL A 88 4.89 6.82 5.66
CA VAL A 88 4.39 5.55 5.15
C VAL A 88 2.89 5.45 5.38
N LEU A 89 2.16 5.23 4.27
CA LEU A 89 0.75 4.91 4.20
C LEU A 89 0.60 3.52 3.57
N GLY A 90 -0.50 2.84 3.84
CA GLY A 90 -0.76 1.54 3.25
C GLY A 90 -1.57 0.61 4.13
N ASP A 91 -1.44 -0.68 3.85
CA ASP A 91 -2.17 -1.77 4.48
C ASP A 91 -1.32 -2.58 5.47
N SER A 92 -1.66 -3.87 5.62
CA SER A 92 -0.96 -4.81 6.49
C SER A 92 0.49 -5.05 6.08
N ALA A 93 0.81 -5.03 4.78
CA ALA A 93 2.18 -5.23 4.32
C ALA A 93 3.06 -4.04 4.72
N ALA A 94 2.55 -2.81 4.57
CA ALA A 94 3.23 -1.59 5.00
C ALA A 94 3.36 -1.52 6.54
N SER A 95 2.43 -2.12 7.27
CA SER A 95 2.52 -2.35 8.72
C SER A 95 3.39 -3.56 9.11
N GLY A 96 3.97 -4.29 8.15
CA GLY A 96 4.88 -5.41 8.41
C GLY A 96 4.22 -6.66 9.01
N VAL A 97 2.92 -6.88 8.79
CA VAL A 97 2.24 -8.11 9.23
C VAL A 97 2.89 -9.34 8.61
N GLY A 98 3.18 -10.38 9.39
CA GLY A 98 3.89 -11.58 8.92
C GLY A 98 5.41 -11.49 9.02
N ALA A 99 5.97 -10.29 9.19
CA ALA A 99 7.37 -10.15 9.58
C ALA A 99 7.54 -10.52 11.06
N SER A 100 8.67 -11.13 11.42
CA SER A 100 8.97 -11.43 12.82
C SER A 100 9.16 -10.18 13.67
N SER A 101 9.61 -9.08 13.05
CA SER A 101 9.94 -7.80 13.67
C SER A 101 9.78 -6.65 12.66
N ALA A 102 9.60 -5.42 13.16
CA ALA A 102 9.31 -4.24 12.32
C ALA A 102 10.39 -3.98 11.26
N ASP A 103 11.62 -4.32 11.60
CA ASP A 103 12.80 -4.12 10.77
C ASP A 103 12.95 -5.24 9.70
N ARG A 104 12.23 -6.36 9.82
CA ARG A 104 12.21 -7.44 8.81
C ARG A 104 11.05 -7.37 7.81
N GLY A 105 10.10 -6.43 8.00
CA GLY A 105 9.15 -6.05 6.96
C GLY A 105 9.81 -5.23 5.85
N TYR A 106 9.18 -5.12 4.67
CA TYR A 106 9.81 -4.42 3.53
C TYR A 106 10.14 -2.96 3.85
N VAL A 107 9.26 -2.28 4.62
CA VAL A 107 9.47 -0.89 5.05
C VAL A 107 10.76 -0.79 5.87
N GLY A 108 10.92 -1.64 6.90
CA GLY A 108 12.12 -1.65 7.72
C GLY A 108 13.40 -1.95 6.94
N ILE A 109 13.34 -2.91 6.01
CA ILE A 109 14.48 -3.24 5.13
C ILE A 109 14.88 -2.04 4.27
N VAL A 110 13.90 -1.38 3.64
CA VAL A 110 14.11 -0.19 2.81
C VAL A 110 14.67 0.97 3.62
N LEU A 111 14.17 1.21 4.83
CA LEU A 111 14.63 2.31 5.68
C LEU A 111 16.07 2.11 6.18
N ARG A 112 16.45 0.88 6.55
CA ARG A 112 17.86 0.56 6.85
C ARG A 112 18.77 0.84 5.66
N ARG A 113 18.36 0.39 4.47
CA ARG A 113 19.13 0.61 3.24
C ARG A 113 19.26 2.11 2.93
N LEU A 114 18.18 2.88 3.11
CA LEU A 114 18.19 4.33 2.97
C LEU A 114 19.14 5.00 3.96
N ALA A 115 19.09 4.63 5.24
CA ALA A 115 19.97 5.19 6.26
C ALA A 115 21.45 4.92 5.95
N SER A 116 21.75 3.70 5.51
CA SER A 116 23.09 3.28 5.10
C SER A 116 23.58 4.03 3.85
N GLU A 117 22.79 4.08 2.77
CA GLU A 117 23.17 4.78 1.53
C GLU A 117 23.25 6.31 1.71
N ALA A 118 22.44 6.89 2.59
CA ALA A 118 22.45 8.33 2.86
C ALA A 118 23.52 8.75 3.87
N GLY A 119 24.04 7.82 4.69
CA GLY A 119 24.93 8.14 5.81
C GLY A 119 24.25 9.00 6.88
N ALA A 120 22.93 8.95 6.99
CA ALA A 120 22.13 9.77 7.92
C ALA A 120 21.01 8.93 8.56
N PRO A 121 20.58 9.25 9.80
CA PRO A 121 19.45 8.58 10.41
C PRO A 121 18.17 8.79 9.62
N VAL A 122 17.27 7.80 9.63
CA VAL A 122 15.97 7.87 8.98
C VAL A 122 14.87 7.79 10.03
N LEU A 123 14.15 8.90 10.21
CA LEU A 123 12.92 8.99 10.98
C LEU A 123 11.74 8.52 10.13
N VAL A 124 10.84 7.72 10.71
CA VAL A 124 9.67 7.20 10.01
C VAL A 124 8.37 7.53 10.75
N CYS A 125 7.39 8.03 10.02
CA CYS A 125 6.00 8.10 10.44
C CYS A 125 5.19 7.10 9.62
N ASN A 126 4.92 5.93 10.19
CA ASN A 126 4.16 4.87 9.54
C ASN A 126 2.75 4.79 10.13
N ILE A 127 1.76 5.21 9.37
CA ILE A 127 0.34 5.17 9.76
C ILE A 127 -0.43 4.07 9.02
N ALA A 128 0.28 3.17 8.33
CA ALA A 128 -0.34 2.08 7.60
C ALA A 128 -1.15 1.18 8.53
N GLN A 129 -2.36 0.86 8.10
CA GLN A 129 -3.35 0.18 8.91
C GLN A 129 -3.68 -1.19 8.29
N PRO A 130 -3.42 -2.30 9.01
CA PRO A 130 -3.78 -3.62 8.55
C PRO A 130 -5.25 -3.75 8.16
N GLY A 131 -5.44 -4.24 6.94
CA GLY A 131 -6.75 -4.50 6.34
C GLY A 131 -7.34 -3.35 5.53
N ASP A 132 -6.73 -2.17 5.53
CA ASP A 132 -7.23 -1.04 4.76
C ASP A 132 -7.23 -1.32 3.25
N SER A 133 -8.33 -1.00 2.59
CA SER A 133 -8.43 -0.88 1.14
C SER A 133 -7.98 0.50 0.67
N SER A 134 -7.84 0.69 -0.64
CA SER A 134 -7.55 2.01 -1.21
C SER A 134 -8.57 3.08 -0.81
N TRP A 135 -9.84 2.70 -0.64
CA TRP A 135 -10.91 3.58 -0.17
C TRP A 135 -10.68 4.03 1.27
N LEU A 136 -10.37 3.09 2.17
CA LEU A 136 -10.15 3.40 3.57
C LEU A 136 -8.89 4.23 3.77
N LEU A 137 -7.82 3.95 3.01
CA LEU A 137 -6.63 4.80 2.99
C LEU A 137 -7.00 6.24 2.59
N MET A 138 -7.80 6.40 1.52
CA MET A 138 -8.27 7.71 1.06
C MET A 138 -9.08 8.46 2.13
N GLU A 139 -9.96 7.76 2.84
CA GLU A 139 -10.86 8.37 3.83
C GLU A 139 -10.22 8.58 5.21
N GLN A 140 -9.24 7.76 5.59
CA GLN A 140 -8.73 7.71 6.97
C GLN A 140 -7.28 8.12 7.11
N GLN A 141 -6.42 7.75 6.15
CA GLN A 141 -4.98 8.02 6.21
C GLN A 141 -4.61 9.32 5.47
N LEU A 142 -5.15 9.58 4.27
CA LEU A 142 -4.87 10.83 3.55
C LEU A 142 -5.20 12.10 4.35
N PRO A 143 -6.32 12.19 5.09
CA PRO A 143 -6.59 13.37 5.91
C PRO A 143 -5.53 13.62 6.98
N GLN A 144 -4.80 12.59 7.43
CA GLN A 144 -3.72 12.74 8.41
C GLN A 144 -2.52 13.52 7.86
N LEU A 145 -2.24 13.40 6.54
CA LEU A 145 -1.24 14.23 5.86
C LEU A 145 -1.63 15.72 5.94
N LYS A 146 -2.91 16.03 5.67
CA LYS A 146 -3.43 17.40 5.72
C LYS A 146 -3.52 17.97 7.13
N ALA A 147 -3.80 17.10 8.11
CA ALA A 147 -3.91 17.47 9.53
C ALA A 147 -2.55 17.63 10.24
N GLY A 148 -1.42 17.53 9.51
CA GLY A 148 -0.08 17.71 10.07
C GLY A 148 0.36 16.60 11.03
N ARG A 149 -0.29 15.43 10.98
CA ARG A 149 0.07 14.26 11.81
C ARG A 149 1.21 13.43 11.22
N MET A 150 1.68 13.81 10.05
CA MET A 150 2.84 13.21 9.38
C MET A 150 3.88 14.30 9.09
N PHE A 151 5.07 13.92 8.64
CA PHE A 151 6.08 14.91 8.28
C PHE A 151 5.61 15.76 7.09
N ALA A 152 5.35 17.04 7.32
CA ALA A 152 4.93 17.98 6.27
C ALA A 152 5.97 18.10 5.15
N GLN A 153 7.26 17.97 5.49
CA GLN A 153 8.38 17.94 4.55
C GLN A 153 9.13 16.62 4.65
N ALA A 154 8.48 15.54 4.25
CA ALA A 154 9.14 14.25 4.11
C ALA A 154 10.15 14.27 2.97
N ASP A 155 11.25 13.54 3.14
CA ASP A 155 12.22 13.23 2.10
C ASP A 155 11.69 12.15 1.16
N VAL A 156 10.92 11.19 1.69
CA VAL A 156 10.23 10.16 0.93
C VAL A 156 8.84 9.94 1.53
N THR A 157 7.82 9.77 0.67
CA THR A 157 6.52 9.23 1.08
C THR A 157 6.30 7.91 0.34
N MET A 158 5.84 6.87 1.05
CA MET A 158 5.50 5.58 0.47
C MET A 158 4.01 5.30 0.68
N CYS A 159 3.34 4.79 -0.35
CA CYS A 159 1.94 4.40 -0.34
C CYS A 159 1.78 3.08 -1.12
N VAL A 160 1.87 1.96 -0.42
CA VAL A 160 1.66 0.62 -1.01
C VAL A 160 0.30 0.12 -0.53
N ILE A 161 -0.64 -0.04 -1.47
CA ILE A 161 -2.04 -0.33 -1.20
C ILE A 161 -2.67 -1.10 -2.39
N GLY A 162 -3.82 -1.72 -2.16
CA GLY A 162 -4.62 -2.36 -3.22
C GLY A 162 -4.76 -3.87 -3.08
N GLY A 163 -3.97 -4.52 -2.21
CA GLY A 163 -4.07 -5.96 -1.97
C GLY A 163 -5.46 -6.36 -1.45
N ASN A 164 -5.98 -5.58 -0.50
CA ASN A 164 -7.29 -5.81 0.11
C ASN A 164 -8.44 -5.56 -0.88
N ASP A 165 -8.30 -4.59 -1.78
CA ASP A 165 -9.25 -4.33 -2.86
C ASP A 165 -9.40 -5.57 -3.76
N ILE A 166 -8.28 -6.17 -4.18
CA ILE A 166 -8.30 -7.40 -5.01
C ILE A 166 -8.92 -8.58 -4.28
N ALA A 167 -8.59 -8.73 -3.00
CA ALA A 167 -9.09 -9.80 -2.14
C ALA A 167 -10.60 -9.65 -1.83
N ASP A 168 -11.14 -8.44 -1.92
CA ASP A 168 -12.57 -8.20 -1.68
C ASP A 168 -13.44 -8.88 -2.73
N ARG A 169 -14.51 -9.52 -2.25
CA ARG A 169 -15.55 -10.12 -3.08
C ARG A 169 -16.42 -9.06 -3.76
N ALA A 170 -16.51 -7.87 -3.18
CA ALA A 170 -17.23 -6.72 -3.73
C ALA A 170 -16.43 -5.93 -4.78
N PHE A 171 -15.20 -6.35 -5.10
CA PHE A 171 -14.36 -5.67 -6.08
C PHE A 171 -15.07 -5.50 -7.43
N THR A 172 -15.00 -4.28 -7.95
CA THR A 172 -15.37 -3.93 -9.32
C THR A 172 -14.29 -3.03 -9.91
N ASP A 173 -14.04 -3.15 -11.22
CA ASP A 173 -13.07 -2.30 -11.92
C ASP A 173 -13.46 -0.81 -11.79
N ASP A 174 -14.75 -0.49 -11.94
CA ASP A 174 -15.27 0.88 -11.81
C ASP A 174 -15.12 1.44 -10.38
N GLY A 175 -15.39 0.63 -9.35
CA GLY A 175 -15.26 1.06 -7.95
C GLY A 175 -13.79 1.30 -7.56
N PHE A 176 -12.89 0.42 -8.00
CA PHE A 176 -11.46 0.61 -7.83
C PHE A 176 -10.99 1.85 -8.59
N ALA A 177 -11.45 2.03 -9.83
CA ALA A 177 -11.09 3.19 -10.65
C ALA A 177 -11.53 4.50 -10.02
N TRP A 178 -12.80 4.59 -9.58
CA TRP A 178 -13.34 5.77 -8.91
C TRP A 178 -12.47 6.19 -7.71
N THR A 179 -11.98 5.21 -6.95
CA THR A 179 -11.17 5.42 -5.75
C THR A 179 -9.75 5.83 -6.12
N ALA A 180 -9.10 5.09 -7.02
CA ALA A 180 -7.74 5.36 -7.46
C ALA A 180 -7.62 6.74 -8.13
N GLU A 181 -8.58 7.13 -8.96
CA GLU A 181 -8.64 8.44 -9.63
C GLU A 181 -8.81 9.63 -8.66
N ARG A 182 -9.16 9.38 -7.39
CA ARG A 182 -9.22 10.40 -6.33
C ARG A 182 -8.03 10.33 -5.38
N LEU A 183 -7.58 9.12 -5.07
CA LEU A 183 -6.45 8.87 -4.19
C LEU A 183 -5.13 9.35 -4.81
N TYR A 184 -4.82 8.92 -6.04
CA TYR A 184 -3.49 9.13 -6.64
C TYR A 184 -3.16 10.61 -6.85
N PRO A 185 -4.08 11.46 -7.37
CA PRO A 185 -3.83 12.90 -7.48
C PRO A 185 -3.73 13.63 -6.13
N ALA A 186 -4.21 13.03 -5.04
CA ALA A 186 -4.14 13.61 -3.71
C ALA A 186 -2.83 13.27 -2.97
N LEU A 187 -2.01 12.38 -3.54
CA LEU A 187 -0.70 12.05 -2.98
C LEU A 187 0.32 13.16 -3.32
N PRO A 188 1.28 13.44 -2.42
CA PRO A 188 2.39 14.35 -2.74
C PRO A 188 3.18 13.87 -3.96
N ALA A 189 3.66 14.80 -4.79
CA ALA A 189 4.54 14.48 -5.92
C ALA A 189 5.79 13.70 -5.46
N GLY A 190 6.23 12.76 -6.29
CA GLY A 190 7.33 11.85 -5.95
C GLY A 190 6.98 10.78 -4.90
N THR A 191 5.72 10.66 -4.45
CA THR A 191 5.31 9.55 -3.59
C THR A 191 5.57 8.22 -4.28
N VAL A 192 6.19 7.30 -3.56
CA VAL A 192 6.43 5.95 -4.03
C VAL A 192 5.14 5.14 -3.92
N VAL A 193 4.60 4.74 -5.06
CA VAL A 193 3.44 3.83 -5.17
C VAL A 193 3.88 2.51 -5.77
N SER A 194 3.06 1.47 -5.68
CA SER A 194 3.36 0.20 -6.33
C SER A 194 2.17 -0.37 -7.08
N THR A 195 2.45 -1.18 -8.08
CA THR A 195 1.48 -2.17 -8.56
C THR A 195 1.04 -3.07 -7.41
N VAL A 196 -0.19 -3.56 -7.42
CA VAL A 196 -0.69 -4.59 -6.50
C VAL A 196 0.08 -5.90 -6.73
N PRO A 197 0.53 -6.59 -5.65
CA PRO A 197 1.25 -7.86 -5.78
C PRO A 197 0.42 -8.95 -6.47
N SER A 198 1.11 -9.97 -6.98
CA SER A 198 0.49 -11.17 -7.52
C SER A 198 -0.09 -12.06 -6.41
N PHE A 199 -1.24 -12.66 -6.67
CA PHE A 199 -1.95 -13.59 -5.78
C PHE A 199 -1.93 -15.04 -6.28
N GLY A 200 -1.35 -15.30 -7.46
CA GLY A 200 -1.16 -16.63 -8.05
C GLY A 200 -2.45 -17.34 -8.52
N LEU A 201 -3.62 -16.84 -8.12
CA LEU A 201 -4.93 -17.42 -8.48
C LEU A 201 -5.52 -16.73 -9.71
N PRO A 202 -5.93 -17.46 -10.76
CA PRO A 202 -6.34 -16.87 -12.04
C PRO A 202 -7.42 -15.77 -11.95
N ALA A 203 -8.35 -15.87 -11.01
CA ALA A 203 -9.39 -14.86 -10.79
C ALA A 203 -8.81 -13.56 -10.22
N PHE A 204 -7.94 -13.63 -9.23
CA PHE A 204 -7.26 -12.47 -8.66
C PHE A 204 -6.25 -11.87 -9.63
N GLU A 205 -5.54 -12.70 -10.39
CA GLU A 205 -4.60 -12.26 -11.41
C GLU A 205 -5.24 -11.39 -12.50
N ARG A 206 -6.51 -11.68 -12.87
CA ARG A 206 -7.26 -10.79 -13.77
C ARG A 206 -7.50 -9.42 -13.15
N LYS A 207 -7.97 -9.38 -11.90
CA LYS A 207 -8.19 -8.13 -11.17
C LYS A 207 -6.87 -7.35 -11.00
N CYS A 208 -5.78 -8.01 -10.61
CA CYS A 208 -4.46 -7.40 -10.47
C CYS A 208 -4.01 -6.74 -11.77
N ARG A 209 -4.17 -7.41 -12.92
CA ARG A 209 -3.78 -6.82 -14.21
C ARG A 209 -4.60 -5.57 -14.56
N ALA A 210 -5.91 -5.60 -14.34
CA ALA A 210 -6.79 -4.44 -14.57
C ALA A 210 -6.41 -3.27 -13.65
N ALA A 211 -6.31 -3.52 -12.34
CA ALA A 211 -5.89 -2.53 -11.35
C ALA A 211 -4.50 -1.96 -11.66
N ASN A 212 -3.53 -2.81 -11.99
CA ASN A 212 -2.15 -2.41 -12.26
C ASN A 212 -1.99 -1.61 -13.56
N ALA A 213 -2.85 -1.82 -14.56
CA ALA A 213 -2.88 -0.95 -15.74
C ALA A 213 -3.29 0.48 -15.35
N LEU A 214 -4.31 0.61 -14.51
CA LEU A 214 -4.76 1.91 -14.02
C LEU A 214 -3.73 2.59 -13.11
N ILE A 215 -3.15 1.85 -12.17
CA ILE A 215 -2.11 2.35 -11.25
C ILE A 215 -0.93 2.92 -12.03
N ARG A 216 -0.44 2.22 -13.07
CA ARG A 216 0.66 2.70 -13.92
C ARG A 216 0.32 4.03 -14.59
N ARG A 217 -0.89 4.12 -15.16
CA ARG A 217 -1.38 5.35 -15.79
C ARG A 217 -1.40 6.51 -14.78
N LEU A 218 -2.08 6.30 -13.65
CA LEU A 218 -2.23 7.35 -12.62
C LEU A 218 -0.90 7.75 -12.00
N ALA A 219 0.04 6.81 -11.81
CA ALA A 219 1.36 7.13 -11.31
C ALA A 219 2.12 8.06 -12.26
N ALA A 220 2.06 7.79 -13.57
CA ALA A 220 2.67 8.64 -14.59
C ALA A 220 2.00 10.02 -14.70
N GLU A 221 0.67 10.07 -14.66
CA GLU A 221 -0.11 11.32 -14.75
C GLU A 221 0.10 12.26 -13.56
N ASN A 222 0.42 11.73 -12.38
CA ASN A 222 0.52 12.49 -11.13
C ASN A 222 1.96 12.62 -10.59
N ASP A 223 2.97 12.42 -11.44
CA ASP A 223 4.40 12.49 -11.08
C ASP A 223 4.78 11.65 -9.83
N LEU A 224 4.30 10.40 -9.79
CA LEU A 224 4.59 9.46 -8.71
C LEU A 224 5.72 8.50 -9.10
N GLU A 225 6.42 7.98 -8.10
CA GLU A 225 7.49 7.00 -8.29
C GLU A 225 6.92 5.58 -8.23
N LEU A 226 6.81 4.90 -9.36
CA LEU A 226 6.24 3.56 -9.42
C LEU A 226 7.27 2.46 -9.10
N ALA A 227 6.89 1.56 -8.19
CA ALA A 227 7.53 0.28 -7.94
C ALA A 227 6.76 -0.88 -8.60
N GLU A 228 7.49 -1.70 -9.40
CA GLU A 228 6.95 -2.85 -10.12
C GLU A 228 6.90 -4.12 -9.24
N LEU A 229 6.05 -4.07 -8.21
CA LEU A 229 5.90 -5.14 -7.22
C LEU A 229 5.22 -6.41 -7.77
N TYR A 230 4.30 -6.27 -8.72
CA TYR A 230 3.55 -7.39 -9.30
C TYR A 230 4.49 -8.40 -9.97
N ALA A 231 5.42 -7.92 -10.81
CA ALA A 231 6.36 -8.79 -11.52
C ALA A 231 7.29 -9.52 -10.55
N ALA A 232 7.80 -8.82 -9.53
CA ALA A 232 8.66 -9.42 -8.51
C ALA A 232 7.92 -10.52 -7.72
N THR A 233 6.70 -10.24 -7.27
CA THR A 233 5.90 -11.18 -6.47
C THR A 233 5.28 -12.32 -7.31
N ALA A 234 5.04 -12.12 -8.60
CA ALA A 234 4.60 -13.18 -9.51
C ALA A 234 5.60 -14.37 -9.53
N SER A 235 6.89 -14.08 -9.40
CA SER A 235 7.94 -15.11 -9.33
C SER A 235 7.81 -16.03 -8.11
N LEU A 236 7.14 -15.58 -7.04
CA LEU A 236 6.93 -16.35 -5.81
C LEU A 236 5.86 -17.44 -5.94
N TRP A 237 5.05 -17.39 -7.01
CA TRP A 237 4.04 -18.40 -7.31
C TRP A 237 4.59 -19.55 -8.18
N SER A 238 5.88 -19.52 -8.51
CA SER A 238 6.58 -20.61 -9.18
C SER A 238 6.98 -21.73 -8.22
N ARG A 239 7.49 -22.84 -8.78
CA ARG A 239 8.05 -23.95 -7.99
C ARG A 239 9.53 -23.74 -7.73
N SER A 240 10.01 -24.21 -6.58
CA SER A 240 11.44 -24.33 -6.28
C SER A 240 12.10 -25.38 -7.16
N THR A 241 13.43 -25.50 -7.08
CA THR A 241 14.20 -26.55 -7.75
C THR A 241 13.77 -27.97 -7.33
N LEU A 242 13.21 -28.12 -6.12
CA LEU A 242 12.67 -29.38 -5.60
C LEU A 242 11.18 -29.58 -5.94
N GLY A 243 10.59 -28.73 -6.79
CA GLY A 243 9.16 -28.82 -7.15
C GLY A 243 8.19 -28.33 -6.07
N ILE A 244 8.69 -27.79 -4.96
CA ILE A 244 7.88 -27.27 -3.85
C ILE A 244 7.38 -25.87 -4.21
N PRO A 245 6.07 -25.57 -4.06
CA PRO A 245 5.56 -24.22 -4.30
C PRO A 245 6.29 -23.18 -3.44
N ARG A 246 6.88 -22.15 -4.07
CA ARG A 246 7.76 -21.18 -3.39
C ARG A 246 7.03 -20.39 -2.30
N GLN A 247 5.71 -20.21 -2.42
CA GLN A 247 4.91 -19.50 -1.43
C GLN A 247 5.00 -20.09 -0.02
N PHE A 248 5.28 -21.40 0.12
CA PHE A 248 5.48 -22.01 1.44
C PHE A 248 6.72 -21.51 2.17
N PHE A 249 7.68 -20.94 1.45
CA PHE A 249 8.90 -20.35 2.03
C PHE A 249 8.82 -18.84 2.18
N THR A 250 7.88 -18.17 1.49
CA THR A 250 7.83 -16.71 1.39
C THR A 250 6.56 -16.09 1.97
N MET A 251 5.60 -16.90 2.39
CA MET A 251 4.37 -16.46 3.02
C MET A 251 4.31 -16.92 4.48
N GLU A 252 3.52 -16.20 5.25
CA GLU A 252 3.16 -16.57 6.60
C GLU A 252 2.14 -17.72 6.60
N SER A 253 1.86 -18.29 7.77
CA SER A 253 0.92 -19.41 7.95
C SER A 253 -0.51 -19.16 7.41
N ASP A 254 -0.89 -17.91 7.17
CA ASP A 254 -2.18 -17.54 6.56
C ASP A 254 -2.20 -17.58 5.02
N VAL A 255 -1.06 -17.82 4.37
CA VAL A 255 -0.90 -17.87 2.91
C VAL A 255 -1.43 -16.60 2.23
N PHE A 256 -1.37 -15.47 2.92
CA PHE A 256 -1.76 -14.16 2.42
C PHE A 256 -0.66 -13.13 2.65
N HIS A 257 -0.13 -13.04 3.86
CA HIS A 257 0.93 -12.09 4.19
C HIS A 257 2.32 -12.66 3.86
N PRO A 258 3.28 -11.84 3.40
CA PRO A 258 4.67 -12.26 3.31
C PRO A 258 5.26 -12.57 4.69
N ASN A 259 6.17 -13.53 4.74
CA ASN A 259 7.09 -13.68 5.87
C ASN A 259 8.39 -12.87 5.62
N ASP A 260 9.39 -12.98 6.48
CA ASP A 260 10.67 -12.27 6.34
C ASP A 260 11.35 -12.47 4.97
N HIS A 261 11.30 -13.69 4.41
CA HIS A 261 11.86 -13.98 3.08
C HIS A 261 11.04 -13.33 1.97
N GLY A 262 9.70 -13.38 2.06
CA GLY A 262 8.82 -12.69 1.12
C GLY A 262 9.02 -11.17 1.15
N TYR A 263 9.20 -10.59 2.33
CA TYR A 263 9.47 -9.16 2.49
C TYR A 263 10.80 -8.71 1.89
N THR A 264 11.79 -9.59 1.81
CA THR A 264 13.04 -9.29 1.08
C THR A 264 12.76 -9.05 -0.41
N VAL A 265 11.88 -9.85 -1.03
CA VAL A 265 11.48 -9.65 -2.45
C VAL A 265 10.70 -8.35 -2.63
N TRP A 266 9.82 -8.01 -1.68
CA TRP A 266 9.11 -6.73 -1.70
C TRP A 266 10.07 -5.55 -1.57
N ALA A 267 11.03 -5.62 -0.66
CA ALA A 267 12.00 -4.55 -0.44
C ALA A 267 12.86 -4.31 -1.69
N GLU A 268 13.35 -5.36 -2.35
CA GLU A 268 14.10 -5.22 -3.60
C GLU A 268 13.26 -4.65 -4.75
N ALA A 269 11.96 -4.96 -4.81
CA ALA A 269 11.07 -4.41 -5.83
C ALA A 269 10.75 -2.92 -5.59
N VAL A 270 10.61 -2.51 -4.33
CA VAL A 270 10.26 -1.14 -3.93
C VAL A 270 11.48 -0.21 -3.90
N TRP A 271 12.66 -0.74 -3.56
CA TRP A 271 13.88 0.06 -3.36
C TRP A 271 14.23 1.01 -4.51
N PRO A 272 14.22 0.59 -5.80
CA PRO A 272 14.59 1.48 -6.89
C PRO A 272 13.73 2.75 -6.95
N ALA A 273 12.44 2.66 -6.66
CA ALA A 273 11.53 3.80 -6.64
C ALA A 273 11.80 4.72 -5.44
N VAL A 274 12.04 4.14 -4.26
CA VAL A 274 12.43 4.89 -3.06
C VAL A 274 13.72 5.66 -3.26
N ARG A 275 14.72 5.03 -3.87
CA ARG A 275 16.00 5.68 -4.15
C ARG A 275 15.84 6.87 -5.09
N ARG A 276 15.00 6.75 -6.14
CA ARG A 276 14.72 7.88 -7.05
C ARG A 276 13.95 9.00 -6.35
N ALA A 277 12.92 8.68 -5.57
CA ALA A 277 12.17 9.66 -4.77
C ALA A 277 13.09 10.45 -3.83
N TRP A 278 13.97 9.74 -3.12
CA TRP A 278 14.94 10.34 -2.22
C TRP A 278 15.91 11.27 -2.95
N LEU A 279 16.56 10.80 -4.02
CA LEU A 279 17.52 11.60 -4.78
C LEU A 279 16.88 12.87 -5.36
N ARG A 280 15.64 12.76 -5.86
CA ARG A 280 14.84 13.90 -6.34
C ARG A 280 14.62 14.94 -5.23
N SER A 281 14.21 14.49 -4.05
CA SER A 281 13.99 15.36 -2.88
C SER A 281 15.27 16.05 -2.42
N SER A 282 16.39 15.32 -2.39
CA SER A 282 17.70 15.87 -2.04
C SER A 282 18.16 16.95 -3.04
N SER A 283 17.99 16.72 -4.34
CA SER A 283 18.32 17.72 -5.36
C SER A 283 17.46 18.97 -5.22
N ALA A 284 16.14 18.84 -5.04
CA ALA A 284 15.25 19.98 -4.86
C ALA A 284 15.64 20.87 -3.66
N LYS A 285 16.09 20.26 -2.56
CA LYS A 285 16.53 20.97 -1.34
C LYS A 285 17.91 21.61 -1.45
N MET A 286 18.73 21.23 -2.43
CA MET A 286 20.05 21.84 -2.66
C MET A 286 19.94 23.17 -3.43
N PHE A 287 18.84 23.37 -4.17
CA PHE A 287 18.61 24.54 -5.02
C PHE A 287 17.50 25.48 -4.52
N ALA A 288 16.90 25.19 -3.37
CA ALA A 288 15.89 26.01 -2.70
C ALA A 288 16.52 26.84 -1.58
#